data_AF-A0A956SM18-F1
#
_entry.id   AF-A0A956SM18-F1
#
_cell.length_a   1.000
_cell.length_b   1.000
_cell.length_c   1.000
_cell.angle_alpha   90.00
_cell.angle_beta   90.00
_cell.angle_gamma   90.00
#
_symmetry.space_group_name_H-M   'P 1'
#
loop_
_entity.id
_entity.type
_entity.pdbx_description
1 polymer ?
#
loop_
_entity_poly.entity_id
_entity_poly.type
_entity_poly.pdbx_seq_one_letter_code
_entity_poly.pdbx_strand_id
1 'polypeptide(L)'
;RFYAPASGETSVLALLQVPYMLAEPAGDRIAWQTTVTVEDGQGTTLFREQWYSGAPASFRIPEAYGMEPLRFPAMKPGHYLLRVTVADSLTGRSTSTTAEIDGFAEAPLLSDLLIASRMRIVAPQDTTTLAGEVARGSMRFVTTPQLTLDALTPLLAFMLEAYTDAEATATTRLSITPQDGGEAIYTLAPFEQTVPAGGGVIRGQFPLEGLGEGRYLLVAEVTTHGQTVRRTAPFAVGSLEAAMARELAQKTAERGLDETFFGAMPEDELDAAAEVLQVLAKPDELAVYQARGDGALTVAAKRQFLIQFWAQRDDTPATAVNETRMRFYDAIEYANAQYGEGGRNAQPGWKTDRGRIFVKFGRPDDVQAWTLGQGAPPFEIWRYTQGRNRFFVFADRNNFGHYTLIKTNDLSETSAPNWCEILTPLVVQRDVEPFLGQRFLTASGGGSNPETSIGTQLLCK
;
A
#
# COMPACT_ATOMS: atom_id res chain seq x y z
N ARG A 1 -19.46 -1.17 28.82
CA ARG A 1 -20.19 -2.10 29.70
C ARG A 1 -21.60 -2.27 29.15
N PHE A 2 -22.17 -3.45 29.31
CA PHE A 2 -23.52 -3.84 28.88
C PHE A 2 -24.19 -4.61 30.01
N TYR A 3 -25.50 -4.56 30.10
CA TYR A 3 -26.28 -5.28 31.11
C TYR A 3 -26.91 -6.54 30.49
N ALA A 4 -26.96 -7.62 31.26
CA ALA A 4 -27.60 -8.87 30.88
C ALA A 4 -28.88 -9.05 31.73
N PRO A 5 -30.08 -8.67 31.23
CA PRO A 5 -31.31 -8.67 32.03
C PRO A 5 -31.67 -10.03 32.62
N ALA A 6 -31.36 -11.12 31.92
CA ALA A 6 -31.69 -12.47 32.36
C ALA A 6 -30.87 -12.92 33.59
N SER A 7 -29.62 -12.46 33.75
CA SER A 7 -28.75 -12.83 34.87
C SER A 7 -28.55 -11.72 35.90
N GLY A 8 -28.89 -10.47 35.56
CA GLY A 8 -28.61 -9.31 36.41
C GLY A 8 -27.13 -8.96 36.48
N GLU A 9 -26.34 -9.39 35.50
CA GLU A 9 -24.89 -9.23 35.47
C GLU A 9 -24.45 -8.20 34.43
N THR A 10 -23.24 -7.70 34.61
CA THR A 10 -22.58 -6.78 33.68
C THR A 10 -21.66 -7.55 32.74
N SER A 11 -21.96 -7.48 31.45
CA SER A 11 -21.07 -7.95 30.39
C SER A 11 -20.14 -6.81 29.97
N VAL A 12 -18.83 -7.08 29.97
CA VAL A 12 -17.83 -6.08 29.61
C VAL A 12 -17.16 -6.48 28.31
N LEU A 13 -17.05 -5.52 27.40
CA LEU A 13 -16.14 -5.59 26.28
C LEU A 13 -14.98 -4.66 26.59
N ALA A 14 -13.81 -5.22 26.86
CA ALA A 14 -12.57 -4.47 27.04
C ALA A 14 -11.65 -4.72 25.85
N LEU A 15 -10.89 -3.69 25.47
CA LEU A 15 -9.99 -3.72 24.32
C LEU A 15 -8.58 -3.46 24.80
N LEU A 16 -7.65 -4.34 24.44
CA LEU A 16 -6.24 -4.19 24.72
C LEU A 16 -5.50 -3.81 23.45
N GLN A 17 -4.71 -2.74 23.56
CA GLN A 17 -3.75 -2.34 22.55
C GLN A 17 -2.34 -2.70 23.03
N VAL A 18 -1.63 -3.53 22.26
CA VAL A 18 -0.26 -3.96 22.59
C VAL A 18 0.70 -3.37 21.56
N PRO A 19 1.50 -2.35 21.91
CA PRO A 19 2.54 -1.83 21.02
C PRO A 19 3.52 -2.93 20.64
N TYR A 20 3.73 -3.16 19.35
CA TYR A 20 4.64 -4.22 18.87
C TYR A 20 6.10 -3.98 19.30
N MET A 21 6.47 -2.72 19.51
CA MET A 21 7.78 -2.33 20.05
C MET A 21 8.09 -2.89 21.45
N LEU A 22 7.09 -3.38 22.20
CA LEU A 22 7.31 -4.03 23.50
C LEU A 22 8.01 -5.39 23.40
N ALA A 23 7.86 -6.09 22.28
CA ALA A 23 8.43 -7.41 22.07
C ALA A 23 9.71 -7.34 21.22
N GLU A 24 10.75 -8.07 21.62
CA GLU A 24 11.96 -8.19 20.81
C GLU A 24 11.80 -9.28 19.74
N PRO A 25 12.36 -9.08 18.54
CA PRO A 25 12.27 -10.07 17.48
C PRO A 25 13.14 -11.29 17.80
N ALA A 26 12.58 -12.48 17.58
CA ALA A 26 13.28 -13.75 17.56
C ALA A 26 13.13 -14.35 16.15
N GLY A 27 14.10 -14.10 15.28
CA GLY A 27 13.99 -14.43 13.86
C GLY A 27 12.98 -13.51 13.15
N ASP A 28 12.02 -14.10 12.45
CA ASP A 28 10.99 -13.42 11.65
C ASP A 28 9.72 -13.07 12.44
N ARG A 29 9.72 -13.27 13.77
CA ARG A 29 8.56 -13.03 14.63
C ARG A 29 8.89 -12.24 15.88
N ILE A 30 7.88 -11.52 16.36
CA ILE A 30 7.79 -11.01 17.73
C ILE A 30 6.71 -11.81 18.48
N ALA A 31 6.91 -12.04 19.77
CA ALA A 31 5.96 -12.75 20.60
C ALA A 31 5.88 -12.14 22.00
N TRP A 32 4.69 -12.13 22.57
CA TRP A 32 4.44 -11.69 23.94
C TRP A 32 3.43 -12.59 24.63
N GLN A 33 3.42 -12.53 25.95
CA GLN A 33 2.44 -13.14 26.81
C GLN A 33 1.57 -12.07 27.42
N THR A 34 0.25 -12.24 27.31
CA THR A 34 -0.73 -11.38 27.97
C THR A 34 -1.31 -12.13 29.16
N THR A 35 -1.31 -11.49 30.32
CA THR A 35 -2.00 -11.95 31.54
C THR A 35 -3.07 -10.95 31.90
N VAL A 36 -4.31 -11.41 31.98
CA VAL A 36 -5.45 -10.63 32.48
C VAL A 36 -5.82 -11.12 33.86
N THR A 37 -6.06 -10.18 34.77
CA THR A 37 -6.54 -10.45 36.13
C THR A 37 -7.69 -9.50 36.44
N VAL A 38 -8.76 -10.02 37.03
CA VAL A 38 -9.87 -9.23 37.56
C VAL A 38 -9.91 -9.46 39.07
N GLU A 39 -9.78 -8.39 39.82
CA GLU A 39 -9.86 -8.37 41.28
C GLU A 39 -11.14 -7.66 41.72
N ASP A 40 -11.76 -8.11 42.81
CA ASP A 40 -12.85 -7.38 43.46
C ASP A 40 -12.32 -6.21 44.31
N GLY A 41 -13.23 -5.40 44.87
CA GLY A 41 -12.89 -4.27 45.74
C GLY A 41 -12.16 -4.65 47.06
N GLN A 42 -12.01 -5.95 47.37
CA GLN A 42 -11.21 -6.45 48.49
C GLN A 42 -9.84 -6.97 48.04
N GLY A 43 -9.52 -6.90 46.75
CA GLY A 43 -8.29 -7.42 46.16
C GLY A 43 -8.30 -8.92 45.90
N THR A 44 -9.47 -9.58 46.00
CA THR A 44 -9.60 -11.01 45.70
C THR A 44 -9.59 -11.20 44.20
N THR A 45 -8.65 -12.00 43.68
CA THR A 45 -8.65 -12.37 42.26
C THR A 45 -9.84 -13.28 41.95
N LEU A 46 -10.78 -12.78 41.15
CA LEU A 46 -11.96 -13.53 40.70
C LEU A 46 -11.74 -14.23 39.36
N PHE A 47 -10.86 -13.66 38.53
CA PHE A 47 -10.54 -14.20 37.22
C PHE A 47 -9.07 -13.97 36.91
N ARG A 48 -8.43 -14.99 36.33
CA ARG A 48 -7.09 -14.87 35.78
C ARG A 48 -6.97 -15.75 34.55
N GLU A 49 -6.52 -15.16 33.46
CA GLU A 49 -6.23 -15.88 32.22
C GLU A 49 -4.91 -15.40 31.64
N GLN A 50 -4.25 -16.29 30.90
CA GLN A 50 -2.97 -16.01 30.28
C GLN A 50 -2.88 -16.73 28.93
N TRP A 51 -2.38 -16.01 27.93
CA TRP A 51 -2.16 -16.54 26.59
C TRP A 51 -0.92 -15.94 25.95
N TYR A 52 -0.49 -16.54 24.85
CA TYR A 52 0.59 -16.03 24.02
C TYR A 52 0.04 -15.49 22.71
N SER A 53 0.61 -14.39 22.27
CA SER A 53 0.31 -13.73 21.00
C SER A 53 1.62 -13.41 20.28
N GLY A 54 1.54 -13.10 18.99
CA GLY A 54 2.70 -12.72 18.21
C GLY A 54 2.32 -12.18 16.84
N ALA A 55 3.28 -11.50 16.22
CA ALA A 55 3.15 -10.93 14.88
C ALA A 55 4.46 -11.14 14.11
N PRO A 56 4.47 -10.98 12.78
CA PRO A 56 5.71 -10.89 12.01
C PRO A 56 6.61 -9.78 12.56
N ALA A 57 7.92 -10.02 12.63
CA ALA A 57 8.89 -9.03 13.11
C ALA A 57 8.90 -7.76 12.25
N SER A 58 8.53 -7.87 10.96
CA SER A 58 8.38 -6.74 10.04
C SER A 58 7.31 -5.74 10.48
N PHE A 59 6.35 -6.13 11.33
CA PHE A 59 5.33 -5.22 11.85
C PHE A 59 5.83 -4.40 13.04
N ARG A 60 7.03 -4.67 13.56
CA ARG A 60 7.65 -3.93 14.66
C ARG A 60 8.20 -2.59 14.19
N ILE A 61 7.31 -1.69 13.79
CA ILE A 61 7.58 -0.30 13.45
C ILE A 61 7.02 0.63 14.53
N PRO A 62 7.51 1.88 14.64
CA PRO A 62 6.93 2.86 15.56
C PRO A 62 5.42 2.98 15.37
N GLU A 63 4.69 3.14 16.47
CA GLU A 63 3.23 3.30 16.52
C GLU A 63 2.38 2.10 16.05
N ALA A 64 2.98 1.01 15.54
CA ALA A 64 2.24 -0.20 15.23
C ALA A 64 1.90 -0.99 16.51
N TYR A 65 0.70 -1.56 16.53
CA TYR A 65 0.17 -2.29 17.67
C TYR A 65 -0.71 -3.47 17.25
N GLY A 66 -0.75 -4.48 18.11
CA GLY A 66 -1.77 -5.52 18.10
C GLY A 66 -3.01 -5.04 18.84
N MET A 67 -4.17 -5.52 18.42
CA MET A 67 -5.46 -5.28 19.06
C MET A 67 -6.06 -6.61 19.50
N GLU A 68 -6.41 -6.71 20.79
CA GLU A 68 -6.97 -7.91 21.38
C GLU A 68 -8.25 -7.59 22.18
N PRO A 69 -9.42 -8.15 21.83
CA PRO A 69 -10.59 -8.06 22.68
C PRO A 69 -10.42 -8.97 23.90
N LEU A 70 -10.52 -8.39 25.10
CA LEU A 70 -10.43 -9.14 26.34
C LEU A 70 -11.76 -9.81 26.65
N ARG A 71 -11.69 -11.07 27.08
CA ARG A 71 -12.85 -11.86 27.49
C ARG A 71 -12.67 -12.28 28.93
N PHE A 72 -13.70 -12.07 29.73
CA PHE A 72 -13.80 -12.54 31.10
C PHE A 72 -15.28 -12.72 31.44
N PRO A 73 -15.61 -13.52 32.48
CA PRO A 73 -16.99 -13.77 32.88
C PRO A 73 -17.78 -12.49 33.16
N ALA A 74 -19.11 -12.56 33.02
CA ALA A 74 -19.98 -11.48 33.41
C ALA A 74 -19.83 -11.18 34.92
N MET A 75 -19.94 -9.90 35.27
CA MET A 75 -19.65 -9.40 36.61
C MET A 75 -20.94 -9.12 37.36
N LYS A 76 -21.00 -9.57 38.62
CA LYS A 76 -22.07 -9.17 39.55
C LYS A 76 -21.95 -7.68 39.90
N PRO A 77 -22.99 -7.07 40.50
CA PRO A 77 -22.86 -5.75 41.11
C PRO A 77 -21.61 -5.63 41.99
N GLY A 78 -20.82 -4.56 41.80
CA GLY A 78 -19.60 -4.33 42.57
C GLY A 78 -18.54 -3.52 41.83
N HIS A 79 -17.46 -3.21 42.54
CA HIS A 79 -16.28 -2.53 41.99
C HIS A 79 -15.17 -3.56 41.73
N TYR A 80 -14.56 -3.50 40.56
CA TYR A 80 -13.53 -4.43 40.13
C TYR A 80 -12.34 -3.69 39.54
N LEU A 81 -11.15 -4.27 39.70
CA LEU A 81 -9.92 -3.82 39.06
C LEU A 81 -9.51 -4.83 37.99
N LEU A 82 -9.54 -4.41 36.73
CA LEU A 82 -8.95 -5.14 35.62
C LEU A 82 -7.47 -4.77 35.53
N ARG A 83 -6.59 -5.74 35.76
CA ARG A 83 -5.15 -5.61 35.53
C ARG A 83 -4.76 -6.42 34.31
N VAL A 84 -4.02 -5.78 33.40
CA VAL A 84 -3.43 -6.45 32.25
C VAL A 84 -1.92 -6.30 32.33
N THR A 85 -1.20 -7.40 32.19
CA THR A 85 0.26 -7.42 32.09
C THR A 85 0.65 -8.04 30.76
N VAL A 86 1.53 -7.37 30.03
CA VAL A 86 2.10 -7.89 28.79
C VAL A 86 3.60 -8.07 29.01
N ALA A 87 4.11 -9.26 28.75
CA ALA A 87 5.53 -9.60 28.86
C ALA A 87 6.07 -10.04 27.51
N ASP A 88 7.21 -9.49 27.10
CA ASP A 88 8.00 -9.99 25.98
C ASP A 88 8.40 -11.44 26.23
N SER A 89 8.05 -12.35 25.33
CA SER A 89 8.31 -13.78 25.47
C SER A 89 9.80 -14.12 25.38
N LEU A 90 10.63 -13.25 24.79
CA LEU A 90 12.07 -13.46 24.67
C LEU A 90 12.82 -12.92 25.89
N THR A 91 12.60 -11.65 26.24
CA THR A 91 13.37 -10.98 27.29
C THR A 91 12.74 -11.04 28.68
N GLY A 92 11.45 -11.39 28.77
CA GLY A 92 10.67 -11.35 30.01
C GLY A 92 10.35 -9.93 30.50
N ARG A 93 10.78 -8.88 29.80
CA ARG A 93 10.42 -7.50 30.12
C ARG A 93 8.91 -7.34 30.01
N SER A 94 8.30 -6.76 31.03
CA SER A 94 6.86 -6.60 31.08
C SER A 94 6.43 -5.17 31.38
N THR A 95 5.20 -4.89 30.99
CA THR A 95 4.48 -3.66 31.34
C THR A 95 3.08 -4.04 31.80
N SER A 96 2.50 -3.24 32.68
CA SER A 96 1.16 -3.46 33.20
C SER A 96 0.33 -2.19 33.14
N THR A 97 -0.97 -2.36 32.93
CA THR A 97 -1.97 -1.29 33.03
C THR A 97 -3.18 -1.78 33.81
N THR A 98 -3.96 -0.85 34.33
CA THR A 98 -5.17 -1.14 35.09
C THR A 98 -6.35 -0.31 34.60
N ALA A 99 -7.55 -0.87 34.71
CA ALA A 99 -8.81 -0.17 34.50
C ALA A 99 -9.80 -0.56 35.60
N GLU A 100 -10.52 0.42 36.12
CA GLU A 100 -11.63 0.17 37.05
C GLU A 100 -12.89 -0.17 36.27
N ILE A 101 -13.66 -1.11 36.81
CA ILE A 101 -14.93 -1.55 36.23
C ILE A 101 -15.97 -1.60 37.33
N ASP A 102 -17.03 -0.82 37.16
CA ASP A 102 -18.22 -0.93 38.01
C ASP A 102 -19.26 -1.82 37.33
N GLY A 103 -19.57 -2.94 37.99
CA GLY A 103 -20.73 -3.76 37.67
C GLY A 103 -22.01 -3.02 38.05
N PHE A 104 -22.96 -2.97 37.12
CA PHE A 104 -24.28 -2.39 37.34
C PHE A 104 -24.99 -3.04 38.53
N ALA A 105 -25.47 -2.23 39.46
CA ALA A 105 -26.24 -2.70 40.62
C ALA A 105 -27.68 -3.08 40.28
N GLU A 106 -28.22 -2.43 39.25
CA GLU A 106 -29.56 -2.63 38.69
C GLU A 106 -29.51 -2.38 37.18
N ALA A 107 -30.60 -2.68 36.46
CA ALA A 107 -30.67 -2.45 35.03
C ALA A 107 -30.45 -0.95 34.71
N PRO A 108 -29.37 -0.56 34.01
CA PRO A 108 -29.19 0.82 33.59
C PRO A 108 -30.16 1.13 32.45
N LEU A 109 -30.53 2.39 32.26
CA LEU A 109 -31.34 2.76 31.09
C LEU A 109 -30.56 2.53 29.78
N LEU A 110 -29.25 2.80 29.78
CA LEU A 110 -28.35 2.59 28.64
C LEU A 110 -27.05 1.90 29.05
N SER A 111 -26.51 1.09 28.14
CA SER A 111 -25.11 0.65 28.16
C SER A 111 -24.13 1.82 28.02
N ASP A 112 -22.83 1.53 28.10
CA ASP A 112 -21.83 2.50 27.63
C ASP A 112 -21.95 2.65 26.10
N LEU A 113 -21.55 3.81 25.58
CA LEU A 113 -21.55 4.12 24.15
C LEU A 113 -20.30 3.53 23.51
N LEU A 114 -20.49 2.58 22.58
CA LEU A 114 -19.43 2.03 21.76
C LEU A 114 -19.35 2.79 20.44
N ILE A 115 -18.13 3.12 20.02
CA ILE A 115 -17.85 3.75 18.73
C ILE A 115 -16.84 2.92 17.94
N ALA A 116 -16.90 3.04 16.61
CA ALA A 116 -16.07 2.29 15.69
C ALA A 116 -15.83 3.07 14.40
N SER A 117 -14.75 2.77 13.67
CA SER A 117 -14.51 3.30 12.32
C SER A 117 -15.31 2.56 11.25
N ARG A 118 -15.78 1.36 11.57
CA ARG A 118 -16.64 0.55 10.70
C ARG A 118 -17.52 -0.36 11.54
N MET A 119 -18.76 -0.57 11.11
CA MET A 119 -19.68 -1.54 11.68
C MET A 119 -20.43 -2.26 10.57
N ARG A 120 -20.62 -3.56 10.72
CA ARG A 120 -21.51 -4.37 9.88
C ARG A 120 -22.34 -5.32 10.73
N ILE A 121 -23.46 -5.75 10.16
CA ILE A 121 -24.39 -6.68 10.79
C ILE A 121 -24.26 -8.00 10.05
N VAL A 122 -24.11 -9.09 10.80
CA VAL A 122 -24.07 -10.45 10.28
C VAL A 122 -25.40 -11.14 10.47
N ALA A 123 -25.72 -12.07 9.56
CA ALA A 123 -26.90 -12.92 9.69
C ALA A 123 -26.79 -13.79 10.96
N PRO A 124 -27.90 -14.25 11.57
CA PRO A 124 -27.88 -15.01 12.83
C PRO A 124 -26.98 -16.26 12.83
N GLN A 125 -26.81 -16.89 11.66
CA GLN A 125 -26.00 -18.09 11.47
C GLN A 125 -24.51 -17.76 11.24
N ASP A 126 -24.20 -16.52 10.88
CA ASP A 126 -22.87 -16.09 10.48
C ASP A 126 -22.07 -15.64 11.71
N THR A 127 -21.10 -16.47 12.08
CA THR A 127 -20.18 -16.20 13.19
C THR A 127 -18.87 -15.56 12.73
N THR A 128 -18.68 -15.37 11.42
CA THR A 128 -17.44 -14.90 10.81
C THR A 128 -17.04 -13.54 11.35
N THR A 129 -15.78 -13.45 11.80
CA THR A 129 -15.14 -12.22 12.27
C THR A 129 -13.89 -12.02 11.42
N LEU A 130 -13.84 -10.94 10.65
CA LEU A 130 -12.68 -10.63 9.82
C LEU A 130 -11.51 -10.14 10.68
N ALA A 131 -10.31 -10.15 10.12
CA ALA A 131 -9.14 -9.61 10.81
C ALA A 131 -9.38 -8.16 11.25
N GLY A 132 -9.08 -7.87 12.52
CA GLY A 132 -9.31 -6.56 13.14
C GLY A 132 -10.74 -6.27 13.59
N GLU A 133 -11.71 -7.16 13.31
CA GLU A 133 -13.06 -7.00 13.81
C GLU A 133 -13.22 -7.54 15.23
N VAL A 134 -14.08 -6.85 15.99
CA VAL A 134 -14.56 -7.27 17.29
C VAL A 134 -16.05 -7.60 17.16
N ALA A 135 -16.49 -8.67 17.82
CA ALA A 135 -17.86 -9.14 17.76
C ALA A 135 -18.64 -8.76 19.02
N ARG A 136 -19.88 -8.28 18.83
CA ARG A 136 -20.90 -8.13 19.88
C ARG A 136 -22.25 -8.53 19.32
N GLY A 137 -22.77 -9.68 19.74
CA GLY A 137 -23.97 -10.26 19.15
C GLY A 137 -23.85 -10.41 17.62
N SER A 138 -24.83 -9.90 16.88
CA SER A 138 -24.84 -9.88 15.42
C SER A 138 -24.02 -8.75 14.80
N MET A 139 -23.28 -7.98 15.58
CA MET A 139 -22.46 -6.88 15.06
C MET A 139 -20.99 -7.28 14.99
N ARG A 140 -20.33 -6.76 13.95
CA ARG A 140 -18.89 -6.78 13.76
C ARG A 140 -18.43 -5.35 13.55
N PHE A 141 -17.40 -4.94 14.27
CA PHE A 141 -16.95 -3.57 14.22
C PHE A 141 -15.44 -3.47 14.38
N VAL A 142 -14.85 -2.45 13.78
CA VAL A 142 -13.43 -2.14 13.88
C VAL A 142 -13.28 -0.94 14.79
N THR A 143 -12.64 -1.14 15.95
CA THR A 143 -12.51 -0.13 17.00
C THR A 143 -11.20 -0.28 17.75
N THR A 144 -10.79 0.76 18.45
CA THR A 144 -9.57 0.83 19.27
C THR A 144 -9.87 1.57 20.58
N PRO A 145 -9.06 1.43 21.65
CA PRO A 145 -9.29 2.12 22.91
C PRO A 145 -9.29 3.65 22.74
N GLN A 146 -8.49 4.15 21.80
CA GLN A 146 -8.52 5.53 21.33
C GLN A 146 -8.84 5.53 19.84
N LEU A 147 -10.14 5.65 19.50
CA LEU A 147 -10.58 5.60 18.11
C LEU A 147 -10.04 6.80 17.35
N THR A 148 -9.26 6.55 16.29
CA THR A 148 -8.82 7.58 15.35
C THR A 148 -9.41 7.28 13.98
N LEU A 149 -10.20 8.21 13.46
CA LEU A 149 -10.79 8.13 12.12
C LEU A 149 -9.81 8.62 11.06
N ASP A 150 -9.96 8.08 9.86
CA ASP A 150 -9.22 8.54 8.68
C ASP A 150 -9.72 9.93 8.26
N ALA A 151 -8.80 10.84 7.95
CA ALA A 151 -9.13 12.23 7.63
C ALA A 151 -9.73 12.41 6.22
N LEU A 152 -9.47 11.50 5.29
CA LEU A 152 -9.99 11.58 3.92
C LEU A 152 -11.45 11.14 3.86
N THR A 153 -11.80 10.11 4.64
CA THR A 153 -13.15 9.53 4.68
C THR A 153 -13.58 9.20 6.11
N PRO A 154 -13.75 10.22 6.99
CA PRO A 154 -14.10 9.98 8.39
C PRO A 154 -15.52 9.41 8.48
N LEU A 155 -15.61 8.12 8.77
CA LEU A 155 -16.86 7.41 9.02
C LEU A 155 -16.92 7.01 10.50
N LEU A 156 -17.96 7.43 11.20
CA LEU A 156 -18.19 7.05 12.59
C LEU A 156 -19.40 6.13 12.69
N ALA A 157 -19.17 4.93 13.21
CA ALA A 157 -20.21 4.02 13.65
C ALA A 157 -20.37 4.09 15.16
N PHE A 158 -21.59 3.89 15.64
CA PHE A 158 -21.89 3.82 17.07
C PHE A 158 -22.90 2.72 17.38
N MET A 159 -22.87 2.29 18.64
CA MET A 159 -23.79 1.31 19.19
C MET A 159 -23.96 1.54 20.70
N LEU A 160 -25.20 1.42 21.17
CA LEU A 160 -25.55 1.32 22.58
C LEU A 160 -26.77 0.39 22.73
N GLU A 161 -26.90 -0.24 23.89
CA GLU A 161 -28.08 -1.03 24.26
C GLU A 161 -28.94 -0.18 25.20
N ALA A 162 -30.24 -0.07 24.91
CA ALA A 162 -31.23 0.51 25.81
C ALA A 162 -31.99 -0.61 26.50
N TYR A 163 -32.24 -0.49 27.81
CA TYR A 163 -32.93 -1.51 28.59
C TYR A 163 -34.22 -0.93 29.15
N THR A 164 -35.34 -1.57 28.84
CA THR A 164 -36.68 -1.17 29.27
C THR A 164 -37.48 -2.39 29.71
N ASP A 165 -38.31 -2.22 30.74
CA ASP A 165 -39.15 -3.31 31.26
C ASP A 165 -40.37 -3.61 30.37
N ALA A 166 -40.74 -2.65 29.52
CA ALA A 166 -41.81 -2.74 28.53
C ALA A 166 -41.32 -2.22 27.18
N GLU A 167 -42.07 -2.52 26.11
CA GLU A 167 -41.81 -1.92 24.81
C GLU A 167 -41.96 -0.40 24.87
N ALA A 168 -41.01 0.32 24.27
CA ALA A 168 -40.98 1.78 24.29
C ALA A 168 -40.28 2.38 23.08
N THR A 169 -40.65 3.62 22.75
CA THR A 169 -39.93 4.42 21.76
C THR A 169 -38.75 5.12 22.42
N ALA A 170 -37.57 4.92 21.86
CA ALA A 170 -36.36 5.65 22.20
C ALA A 170 -36.08 6.74 21.16
N THR A 171 -36.08 8.00 21.58
CA THR A 171 -35.65 9.13 20.74
C THR A 171 -34.19 9.42 21.02
N THR A 172 -33.33 9.32 20.00
CA THR A 172 -31.88 9.52 20.12
C THR A 172 -31.45 10.80 19.41
N ARG A 173 -30.72 11.66 20.11
CA ARG A 173 -30.00 12.80 19.55
C ARG A 173 -28.50 12.55 19.64
N LEU A 174 -27.81 12.75 18.52
CA LEU A 174 -26.36 12.63 18.44
C LEU A 174 -25.73 13.98 18.10
N SER A 175 -24.67 14.32 18.81
CA SER A 175 -23.86 15.51 18.51
C SER A 175 -22.38 15.21 18.67
N ILE A 176 -21.55 15.96 17.95
CA ILE A 176 -20.09 15.95 18.07
C ILE A 176 -19.69 17.26 18.74
N THR A 177 -18.96 17.16 19.85
CA THR A 177 -18.39 18.33 20.54
C THR A 177 -16.87 18.23 20.56
N PRO A 178 -16.12 19.33 20.51
CA PRO A 178 -14.69 19.31 20.80
C PRO A 178 -14.43 18.71 22.18
N GLN A 179 -13.36 17.92 22.32
CA GLN A 179 -13.05 17.25 23.58
C GLN A 179 -12.65 18.25 24.68
N ASP A 180 -11.99 19.35 24.32
CA ASP A 180 -11.55 20.41 25.24
C ASP A 180 -12.68 21.38 25.65
N GLY A 181 -13.92 21.10 25.20
CA GLY A 181 -15.10 21.91 25.45
C GLY A 181 -15.43 22.84 24.28
N GLY A 182 -16.67 23.34 24.27
CA GLY A 182 -17.23 24.14 23.17
C GLY A 182 -18.64 23.70 22.79
N GLU A 183 -19.24 24.42 21.85
CA GLU A 183 -20.54 24.04 21.29
C GLU A 183 -20.43 22.82 20.37
N ALA A 184 -21.57 22.16 20.13
CA ALA A 184 -21.64 21.07 19.18
C ALA A 184 -21.34 21.57 17.76
N ILE A 185 -20.32 20.99 17.14
CA ILE A 185 -19.88 21.33 15.78
C ILE A 185 -20.60 20.50 14.71
N TYR A 186 -21.21 19.39 15.12
CA TYR A 186 -22.04 18.55 14.25
C TYR A 186 -23.21 18.01 15.06
N THR A 187 -24.42 18.09 14.53
CA THR A 187 -25.62 17.54 15.18
C THR A 187 -26.43 16.79 14.14
N LEU A 188 -26.75 15.54 14.42
CA LEU A 188 -27.60 14.74 13.55
C LEU A 188 -29.07 15.01 13.86
N ALA A 189 -29.91 14.87 12.84
CA ALA A 189 -31.36 14.85 13.04
C ALA A 189 -31.71 13.75 14.07
N PRO A 190 -32.52 14.07 15.09
CA PRO A 190 -32.98 13.05 16.03
C PRO A 190 -33.72 11.94 15.29
N PHE A 191 -33.54 10.71 15.74
CA PHE A 191 -34.24 9.55 15.19
C PHE A 191 -34.86 8.73 16.30
N GLU A 192 -35.90 7.99 15.95
CA GLU A 192 -36.66 7.16 16.88
C GLU A 192 -36.49 5.68 16.55
N GLN A 193 -36.45 4.85 17.59
CA GLN A 193 -36.41 3.41 17.45
C GLN A 193 -37.28 2.75 18.51
N THR A 194 -38.01 1.71 18.14
CA THR A 194 -38.71 0.85 19.10
C THR A 194 -37.70 -0.04 19.84
N VAL A 195 -37.75 -0.01 21.16
CA VAL A 195 -36.98 -0.84 22.08
C VAL A 195 -37.94 -1.85 22.71
N PRO A 196 -37.76 -3.16 22.46
CA PRO A 196 -38.61 -4.19 23.05
C PRO A 196 -38.45 -4.28 24.57
N ALA A 197 -39.42 -4.91 25.24
CA ALA A 197 -39.27 -5.31 26.64
C ALA A 197 -38.04 -6.22 26.82
N GLY A 198 -37.20 -5.93 27.80
CA GLY A 198 -35.90 -6.57 28.00
C GLY A 198 -34.75 -5.89 27.26
N GLY A 199 -35.03 -4.88 26.44
CA GLY A 199 -34.03 -4.02 25.81
C GLY A 199 -33.77 -4.28 24.32
N GLY A 200 -33.01 -3.37 23.72
CA GLY A 200 -32.74 -3.33 22.29
C GLY A 200 -31.48 -2.53 21.94
N VAL A 201 -30.93 -2.82 20.76
CA VAL A 201 -29.71 -2.16 20.28
C VAL A 201 -30.07 -0.91 19.47
N ILE A 202 -29.57 0.24 19.89
CA ILE A 202 -29.60 1.49 19.14
C ILE A 202 -28.24 1.65 18.47
N ARG A 203 -28.21 1.81 17.16
CA ARG A 203 -26.97 1.83 16.38
C ARG A 203 -27.11 2.64 15.11
N GLY A 204 -25.98 3.03 14.54
CA GLY A 204 -25.94 3.69 13.25
C GLY A 204 -24.52 3.96 12.81
N GLN A 205 -24.39 4.48 11.59
CA GLN A 205 -23.13 4.94 11.04
C GLN A 205 -23.39 6.16 10.16
N PHE A 206 -22.50 7.13 10.21
CA PHE A 206 -22.63 8.36 9.45
C PHE A 206 -21.26 8.92 9.07
N PRO A 207 -21.14 9.52 7.87
CA PRO A 207 -19.94 10.25 7.50
C PRO A 207 -19.85 11.54 8.32
N LEU A 208 -18.61 11.97 8.58
CA LEU A 208 -18.26 13.22 9.25
C LEU A 208 -17.51 14.13 8.27
N GLU A 209 -18.06 14.28 7.07
CA GLU A 209 -17.46 15.11 6.02
C GLU A 209 -17.19 16.54 6.52
N GLY A 210 -16.00 17.04 6.22
CA GLY A 210 -15.57 18.38 6.64
C GLY A 210 -15.15 18.50 8.11
N LEU A 211 -15.23 17.43 8.91
CA LEU A 211 -14.66 17.42 10.25
C LEU A 211 -13.13 17.35 10.15
N GLY A 212 -12.46 18.42 10.58
CA GLY A 212 -11.00 18.53 10.54
C GLY A 212 -10.28 17.64 11.54
N GLU A 213 -8.95 17.65 11.47
CA GLU A 213 -8.08 17.02 12.46
C GLU A 213 -8.38 17.58 13.86
N GLY A 214 -8.46 16.69 14.85
CA GLY A 214 -8.75 17.08 16.22
C GLY A 214 -9.27 15.96 17.10
N ARG A 215 -9.58 16.31 18.35
CA ARG A 215 -10.14 15.41 19.36
C ARG A 215 -11.56 15.83 19.70
N TYR A 216 -12.45 14.86 19.73
CA TYR A 216 -13.88 15.07 19.80
C TYR A 216 -14.56 14.06 20.73
N LEU A 217 -15.78 14.39 21.14
CA LEU A 217 -16.70 13.49 21.82
C LEU A 217 -17.91 13.26 20.93
N LEU A 218 -18.27 12.00 20.69
CA LEU A 218 -19.63 11.66 20.30
C LEU A 218 -20.49 11.71 21.56
N VAL A 219 -21.50 12.56 21.55
CA VAL A 219 -22.50 12.68 22.62
C VAL A 219 -23.81 12.08 22.13
N ALA A 220 -24.29 11.05 22.82
CA ALA A 220 -25.59 10.45 22.61
C ALA A 220 -26.52 10.79 23.77
N GLU A 221 -27.63 11.46 23.47
CA GLU A 221 -28.73 11.71 24.40
C GLU A 221 -29.92 10.86 23.96
N VAL A 222 -30.28 9.86 24.77
CA VAL A 222 -31.38 8.95 24.47
C VAL A 222 -32.49 9.19 25.47
N THR A 223 -33.70 9.44 24.96
CA THR A 223 -34.90 9.63 25.77
C THR A 223 -35.83 8.44 25.62
N THR A 224 -36.16 7.78 26.73
CA THR A 224 -37.16 6.71 26.82
C THR A 224 -38.03 6.92 28.06
N HIS A 225 -39.34 6.68 27.96
CA HIS A 225 -40.29 6.89 29.09
C HIS A 225 -40.18 8.25 29.79
N GLY A 226 -39.83 9.32 29.05
CA GLY A 226 -39.63 10.66 29.61
C GLY A 226 -38.34 10.86 30.41
N GLN A 227 -37.46 9.86 30.48
CA GLN A 227 -36.12 9.98 31.05
C GLN A 227 -35.09 10.11 29.94
N THR A 228 -34.22 11.12 30.04
CA THR A 228 -33.11 11.32 29.11
C THR A 228 -31.80 10.93 29.78
N VAL A 229 -31.04 10.06 29.14
CA VAL A 229 -29.70 9.67 29.59
C VAL A 229 -28.67 10.05 28.55
N ARG A 230 -27.57 10.64 29.03
CA ARG A 230 -26.43 11.04 28.23
C ARG A 230 -25.31 10.00 28.31
N ARG A 231 -24.71 9.68 27.17
CA ARG A 231 -23.47 8.90 27.04
C ARG A 231 -22.50 9.62 26.13
N THR A 232 -21.21 9.48 26.40
CA THR A 232 -20.16 10.12 25.61
C THR A 232 -19.07 9.13 25.29
N ALA A 233 -18.49 9.22 24.09
CA ALA A 233 -17.34 8.42 23.69
C ALA A 233 -16.30 9.29 22.96
N PRO A 234 -15.03 9.32 23.40
CA PRO A 234 -14.00 10.11 22.77
C PRO A 234 -13.47 9.47 21.49
N PHE A 235 -13.18 10.28 20.49
CA PHE A 235 -12.47 9.88 19.27
C PHE A 235 -11.59 11.02 18.76
N ALA A 236 -10.70 10.70 17.82
CA ALA A 236 -9.91 11.66 17.10
C ALA A 236 -10.15 11.53 15.59
N VAL A 237 -9.92 12.61 14.86
CA VAL A 237 -9.69 12.58 13.41
C VAL A 237 -8.19 12.77 13.21
N GLY A 238 -7.55 11.86 12.49
CA GLY A 238 -6.11 11.92 12.22
C GLY A 238 -5.73 13.10 11.31
N SER A 239 -4.43 13.25 11.03
CA SER A 239 -3.96 14.26 10.08
C SER A 239 -4.23 13.85 8.63
N LEU A 240 -4.46 14.84 7.78
CA LEU A 240 -4.62 14.63 6.34
C LEU A 240 -3.35 14.02 5.72
N GLU A 241 -2.18 14.46 6.16
CA GLU A 241 -0.88 13.93 5.71
C GLU A 241 -0.75 12.43 6.00
N ALA A 242 -1.06 12.00 7.23
CA ALA A 242 -1.00 10.59 7.61
C ALA A 242 -2.03 9.75 6.84
N ALA A 243 -3.23 10.28 6.58
CA ALA A 243 -4.25 9.61 5.79
C ALA A 243 -3.80 9.44 4.33
N MET A 244 -3.27 10.49 3.69
CA MET A 244 -2.71 10.42 2.34
C MET A 244 -1.52 9.46 2.24
N ALA A 245 -0.63 9.46 3.25
CA ALA A 245 0.50 8.54 3.30
C ALA A 245 0.04 7.08 3.41
N ARG A 246 -0.99 6.78 4.21
CA ARG A 246 -1.60 5.45 4.30
C ARG A 246 -2.27 5.04 2.99
N GLU A 247 -3.01 5.94 2.34
CA GLU A 247 -3.66 5.67 1.05
C GLU A 247 -2.61 5.38 -0.03
N LEU A 248 -1.52 6.14 -0.08
CA LEU A 248 -0.40 5.88 -0.97
C LEU A 248 0.27 4.55 -0.65
N ALA A 249 0.54 4.26 0.62
CA ALA A 249 1.12 2.99 1.06
C ALA A 249 0.22 1.80 0.72
N GLN A 250 -1.10 1.93 0.85
CA GLN A 250 -2.06 0.89 0.48
C GLN A 250 -2.09 0.69 -1.04
N LYS A 251 -2.17 1.77 -1.83
CA LYS A 251 -2.09 1.70 -3.30
C LYS A 251 -0.76 1.09 -3.78
N THR A 252 0.34 1.35 -3.08
CA THR A 252 1.64 0.75 -3.36
C THR A 252 1.70 -0.71 -2.94
N ALA A 253 1.13 -1.07 -1.78
CA ALA A 253 1.06 -2.47 -1.30
C ALA A 253 0.20 -3.34 -2.23
N GLU A 254 -0.91 -2.83 -2.74
CA GLU A 254 -1.79 -3.50 -3.71
C GLU A 254 -1.11 -3.71 -5.08
N ARG A 255 -0.08 -2.92 -5.41
CA ARG A 255 0.73 -3.08 -6.63
C ARG A 255 1.95 -3.99 -6.45
N GLY A 256 2.26 -4.35 -5.21
CA GLY A 256 3.61 -4.77 -4.80
C GLY A 256 3.93 -6.27 -4.79
N LEU A 257 2.95 -7.16 -4.60
CA LEU A 257 3.23 -8.59 -4.43
C LEU A 257 3.17 -9.34 -5.77
N ASP A 258 4.26 -10.02 -6.12
CA ASP A 258 4.37 -10.77 -7.38
C ASP A 258 3.32 -11.90 -7.46
N GLU A 259 2.99 -12.55 -6.34
CA GLU A 259 1.93 -13.56 -6.29
C GLU A 259 0.55 -12.99 -6.61
N THR A 260 0.23 -11.79 -6.13
CA THR A 260 -1.05 -11.15 -6.44
C THR A 260 -1.05 -10.57 -7.85
N PHE A 261 0.06 -9.98 -8.27
CA PHE A 261 0.24 -9.36 -9.58
C PHE A 261 0.07 -10.38 -10.71
N PHE A 262 0.81 -11.50 -10.67
CA PHE A 262 0.68 -12.56 -11.68
C PHE A 262 -0.50 -13.50 -11.40
N GLY A 263 -0.94 -13.61 -10.14
CA GLY A 263 -2.08 -14.45 -9.74
C GLY A 263 -3.40 -14.05 -10.40
N ALA A 264 -3.62 -12.74 -10.56
CA ALA A 264 -4.84 -12.20 -11.15
C ALA A 264 -4.82 -12.16 -12.70
N MET A 265 -3.66 -12.29 -13.33
CA MET A 265 -3.53 -12.16 -14.80
C MET A 265 -4.11 -13.38 -15.54
N PRO A 266 -4.86 -13.16 -16.64
CA PRO A 266 -5.20 -14.20 -17.60
C PRO A 266 -3.96 -14.67 -18.37
N GLU A 267 -4.07 -15.81 -19.07
CA GLU A 267 -2.92 -16.48 -19.70
C GLU A 267 -2.23 -15.64 -20.78
N ASP A 268 -2.99 -14.89 -21.57
CA ASP A 268 -2.48 -14.00 -22.61
C ASP A 268 -1.71 -12.82 -22.02
N GLU A 269 -2.17 -12.26 -20.90
CA GLU A 269 -1.42 -11.23 -20.16
C GLU A 269 -0.12 -11.78 -19.55
N LEU A 270 -0.13 -13.01 -19.04
CA LEU A 270 1.10 -13.69 -18.56
C LEU A 270 2.10 -13.87 -19.71
N ASP A 271 1.61 -14.29 -20.88
CA ASP A 271 2.46 -14.46 -22.07
C ASP A 271 3.02 -13.13 -22.58
N ALA A 272 2.24 -12.06 -22.56
CA ALA A 272 2.72 -10.71 -22.86
C ALA A 272 3.77 -10.22 -21.83
N ALA A 273 3.51 -10.47 -20.54
CA ALA A 273 4.43 -10.13 -19.46
C ALA A 273 5.75 -10.91 -19.53
N ALA A 274 5.73 -12.14 -20.06
CA ALA A 274 6.90 -12.96 -20.32
C ALA A 274 7.64 -12.58 -21.60
N GLU A 275 6.92 -12.15 -22.65
CA GLU A 275 7.51 -11.82 -23.95
C GLU A 275 8.55 -10.72 -23.82
N VAL A 276 8.24 -9.68 -23.05
CA VAL A 276 9.10 -8.52 -22.84
C VAL A 276 10.39 -8.85 -22.08
N LEU A 277 10.43 -9.98 -21.34
CA LEU A 277 11.60 -10.41 -20.60
C LEU A 277 12.79 -10.72 -21.51
N GLN A 278 12.58 -10.91 -22.82
CA GLN A 278 13.65 -11.10 -23.81
C GLN A 278 14.66 -9.94 -23.85
N VAL A 279 14.28 -8.74 -23.38
CA VAL A 279 15.18 -7.58 -23.27
C VAL A 279 16.21 -7.77 -22.15
N LEU A 280 15.88 -8.60 -21.15
CA LEU A 280 16.65 -8.77 -19.91
C LEU A 280 17.23 -10.19 -19.75
N ALA A 281 16.48 -11.22 -20.13
CA ALA A 281 16.80 -12.62 -19.92
C ALA A 281 17.66 -13.20 -21.05
N LYS A 282 18.53 -14.16 -20.72
CA LYS A 282 19.22 -14.96 -21.75
C LYS A 282 18.24 -15.92 -22.42
N PRO A 283 18.47 -16.33 -23.68
CA PRO A 283 17.59 -17.27 -24.39
C PRO A 283 17.30 -18.56 -23.60
N ASP A 284 18.31 -19.15 -22.97
CA ASP A 284 18.15 -20.40 -22.20
C ASP A 284 17.26 -20.24 -20.97
N GLU A 285 17.20 -19.05 -20.37
CA GLU A 285 16.34 -18.77 -19.20
C GLU A 285 14.86 -18.77 -19.58
N LEU A 286 14.53 -18.39 -20.81
CA LEU A 286 13.15 -18.36 -21.32
C LEU A 286 12.72 -19.66 -22.00
N ALA A 287 13.66 -20.59 -22.27
CA ALA A 287 13.38 -21.81 -23.01
C ALA A 287 12.25 -22.65 -22.38
N VAL A 288 12.20 -22.71 -21.05
CA VAL A 288 11.15 -23.43 -20.29
C VAL A 288 9.79 -22.77 -20.48
N TYR A 289 9.71 -21.44 -20.49
CA TYR A 289 8.47 -20.71 -20.70
C TYR A 289 7.98 -20.80 -22.15
N GLN A 290 8.92 -20.80 -23.11
CA GLN A 290 8.64 -20.79 -24.55
C GLN A 290 8.33 -22.18 -25.13
N ALA A 291 8.48 -23.24 -24.34
CA ALA A 291 8.19 -24.61 -24.77
C ALA A 291 6.73 -24.74 -25.29
N ARG A 292 6.54 -25.63 -26.27
CA ARG A 292 5.28 -25.87 -26.98
C ARG A 292 4.93 -27.37 -26.95
N GLY A 293 3.67 -27.70 -27.26
CA GLY A 293 3.17 -29.08 -27.24
C GLY A 293 3.21 -29.67 -25.83
N ASP A 294 3.67 -30.92 -25.71
CA ASP A 294 3.73 -31.63 -24.42
C ASP A 294 4.68 -30.98 -23.39
N GLY A 295 5.55 -30.07 -23.83
CA GLY A 295 6.43 -29.29 -22.96
C GLY A 295 5.86 -27.92 -22.52
N ALA A 296 4.66 -27.53 -22.99
CA ALA A 296 4.09 -26.23 -22.67
C ALA A 296 3.70 -26.12 -21.19
N LEU A 297 4.02 -24.97 -20.57
CA LEU A 297 3.63 -24.70 -19.19
C LEU A 297 2.12 -24.49 -19.05
N THR A 298 1.54 -25.02 -17.97
CA THR A 298 0.19 -24.66 -17.54
C THR A 298 0.14 -23.21 -17.06
N VAL A 299 -1.03 -22.58 -17.03
CA VAL A 299 -1.21 -21.20 -16.52
C VAL A 299 -0.63 -21.04 -15.11
N ALA A 300 -0.86 -22.01 -14.22
CA ALA A 300 -0.30 -21.99 -12.88
C ALA A 300 1.25 -22.04 -12.89
N ALA A 301 1.83 -22.86 -13.78
CA ALA A 301 3.29 -22.94 -13.94
C ALA A 301 3.88 -21.68 -14.58
N LYS A 302 3.17 -21.01 -15.51
CA LYS A 302 3.55 -19.71 -16.07
C LYS A 302 3.63 -18.62 -14.99
N ARG A 303 2.63 -18.56 -14.10
CA ARG A 303 2.65 -17.65 -12.94
C ARG A 303 3.84 -17.91 -12.04
N GLN A 304 4.05 -19.17 -11.67
CA GLN A 304 5.18 -19.56 -10.83
C GLN A 304 6.53 -19.23 -11.48
N PHE A 305 6.67 -19.44 -12.79
CA PHE A 305 7.86 -19.04 -13.52
C PHE A 305 8.13 -17.54 -13.40
N LEU A 306 7.13 -16.69 -13.66
CA LEU A 306 7.30 -15.23 -13.59
C LEU A 306 7.61 -14.75 -12.16
N ILE A 307 6.94 -15.31 -11.15
CA ILE A 307 7.23 -15.02 -9.74
C ILE A 307 8.69 -15.36 -9.40
N GLN A 308 9.16 -16.56 -9.77
CA GLN A 308 10.54 -16.97 -9.51
C GLN A 308 11.56 -16.17 -10.32
N PHE A 309 11.24 -15.82 -11.57
CA PHE A 309 12.11 -15.04 -12.43
C PHE A 309 12.45 -13.68 -11.81
N TRP A 310 11.43 -13.03 -11.25
CA TRP A 310 11.57 -11.74 -10.59
C TRP A 310 12.17 -11.87 -9.20
N ALA A 311 11.78 -12.86 -8.40
CA ALA A 311 12.37 -13.11 -7.07
C ALA A 311 13.90 -13.26 -7.11
N GLN A 312 14.47 -13.84 -8.18
CA GLN A 312 15.92 -13.95 -8.37
C GLN A 312 16.62 -12.63 -8.73
N ARG A 313 15.85 -11.59 -9.08
CA ARG A 313 16.30 -10.27 -9.56
C ARG A 313 15.83 -9.14 -8.65
N ASP A 314 15.42 -9.48 -7.45
CA ASP A 314 15.08 -8.52 -6.41
C ASP A 314 16.37 -7.96 -5.79
N ASP A 315 16.63 -6.67 -6.03
CA ASP A 315 17.78 -5.96 -5.47
C ASP A 315 17.63 -5.73 -3.96
N THR A 316 16.37 -5.73 -3.47
CA THR A 316 16.01 -5.38 -2.10
C THR A 316 15.02 -6.37 -1.50
N PRO A 317 15.38 -7.66 -1.31
CA PRO A 317 14.46 -8.72 -0.85
C PRO A 317 13.86 -8.51 0.55
N ALA A 318 14.32 -7.50 1.27
CA ALA A 318 13.79 -7.09 2.56
C ALA A 318 12.51 -6.24 2.43
N THR A 319 12.21 -5.72 1.24
CA THR A 319 10.94 -5.06 0.95
C THR A 319 9.93 -6.09 0.46
N ALA A 320 8.65 -5.82 0.67
CA ALA A 320 7.58 -6.72 0.22
C ALA A 320 7.30 -6.60 -1.29
N VAL A 321 8.11 -5.81 -2.02
CA VAL A 321 7.86 -5.44 -3.40
C VAL A 321 9.13 -5.64 -4.19
N ASN A 322 9.02 -6.25 -5.36
CA ASN A 322 10.16 -6.33 -6.26
C ASN A 322 10.33 -5.01 -7.04
N GLU A 323 11.18 -4.11 -6.55
CA GLU A 323 11.40 -2.80 -7.20
C GLU A 323 12.03 -2.94 -8.59
N THR A 324 12.76 -4.01 -8.84
CA THR A 324 13.34 -4.30 -10.16
C THR A 324 12.24 -4.63 -11.17
N ARG A 325 11.27 -5.48 -10.79
CA ARG A 325 10.10 -5.80 -11.61
C ARG A 325 9.29 -4.55 -11.95
N MET A 326 8.98 -3.74 -10.94
CA MET A 326 8.19 -2.52 -11.15
C MET A 326 8.88 -1.57 -12.13
N ARG A 327 10.15 -1.24 -11.86
CA ARG A 327 10.94 -0.36 -12.73
C ARG A 327 11.02 -0.91 -14.16
N PHE A 328 11.13 -2.23 -14.32
CA PHE A 328 11.18 -2.86 -15.63
C PHE A 328 9.86 -2.73 -16.41
N TYR A 329 8.71 -3.10 -15.81
CA TYR A 329 7.43 -3.00 -16.51
C TYR A 329 7.02 -1.54 -16.75
N ASP A 330 7.33 -0.62 -15.84
CA ASP A 330 7.15 0.83 -16.07
C ASP A 330 7.99 1.31 -17.26
N ALA A 331 9.24 0.83 -17.38
CA ALA A 331 10.08 1.15 -18.53
C ALA A 331 9.55 0.57 -19.84
N ILE A 332 8.93 -0.61 -19.83
CA ILE A 332 8.25 -1.20 -20.99
C ILE A 332 7.06 -0.33 -21.42
N GLU A 333 6.20 0.07 -20.48
CA GLU A 333 5.04 0.92 -20.77
C GLU A 333 5.48 2.26 -21.35
N TYR A 334 6.46 2.90 -20.71
CA TYR A 334 7.05 4.14 -21.22
C TYR A 334 7.64 3.96 -22.62
N ALA A 335 8.42 2.89 -22.83
CA ALA A 335 9.02 2.62 -24.13
C ALA A 335 7.96 2.43 -25.21
N ASN A 336 6.88 1.71 -24.92
CA ASN A 336 5.76 1.54 -25.85
C ASN A 336 5.06 2.85 -26.20
N ALA A 337 4.85 3.71 -25.20
CA ALA A 337 4.20 5.00 -25.41
C ALA A 337 5.07 5.99 -26.21
N GLN A 338 6.38 6.02 -25.95
CA GLN A 338 7.28 7.02 -26.55
C GLN A 338 7.93 6.56 -27.85
N TYR A 339 8.23 5.27 -27.96
CA TYR A 339 9.02 4.73 -29.07
C TYR A 339 8.22 3.74 -29.92
N GLY A 340 6.91 3.61 -29.71
CA GLY A 340 6.05 2.81 -30.58
C GLY A 340 6.11 3.30 -32.03
N GLU A 341 6.37 2.39 -32.96
CA GLU A 341 6.44 2.70 -34.38
C GLU A 341 5.15 2.23 -35.06
N GLY A 342 4.52 3.11 -35.85
CA GLY A 342 3.26 2.84 -36.56
C GLY A 342 3.45 2.44 -38.03
N GLY A 343 2.35 2.38 -38.79
CA GLY A 343 2.38 2.14 -40.23
C GLY A 343 2.41 0.66 -40.63
N ARG A 344 2.98 0.33 -41.80
CA ARG A 344 2.98 -1.04 -42.36
C ARG A 344 3.85 -2.03 -41.58
N ASN A 345 4.83 -1.52 -40.83
CA ASN A 345 5.72 -2.31 -39.98
C ASN A 345 5.54 -1.89 -38.52
N ALA A 346 4.28 -1.82 -38.06
CA ALA A 346 3.99 -1.40 -36.70
C ALA A 346 4.64 -2.35 -35.69
N GLN A 347 5.40 -1.79 -34.75
CA GLN A 347 6.04 -2.56 -33.69
C GLN A 347 5.95 -1.82 -32.35
N PRO A 348 5.72 -2.56 -31.25
CA PRO A 348 5.69 -1.97 -29.93
C PRO A 348 7.06 -1.35 -29.61
N GLY A 349 7.05 -0.25 -28.87
CA GLY A 349 8.24 0.54 -28.63
C GLY A 349 9.36 -0.24 -27.94
N TRP A 350 9.05 -1.19 -27.05
CA TRP A 350 10.07 -2.05 -26.42
C TRP A 350 10.88 -2.90 -27.42
N LYS A 351 10.35 -3.19 -28.61
CA LYS A 351 11.05 -3.91 -29.69
C LYS A 351 11.91 -3.01 -30.58
N THR A 352 11.73 -1.68 -30.51
CA THR A 352 12.59 -0.73 -31.24
C THR A 352 13.96 -0.62 -30.59
N ASP A 353 14.96 -0.18 -31.35
CA ASP A 353 16.30 0.03 -30.79
C ASP A 353 16.27 1.07 -29.67
N ARG A 354 15.52 2.17 -29.83
CA ARG A 354 15.38 3.19 -28.78
C ARG A 354 14.72 2.64 -27.52
N GLY A 355 13.57 1.97 -27.66
CA GLY A 355 12.85 1.42 -26.52
C GLY A 355 13.60 0.29 -25.82
N ARG A 356 14.26 -0.60 -26.57
CA ARG A 356 15.10 -1.67 -25.99
C ARG A 356 16.26 -1.09 -25.18
N ILE A 357 16.94 -0.06 -25.69
CA ILE A 357 18.02 0.63 -24.98
C ILE A 357 17.47 1.35 -23.74
N PHE A 358 16.32 2.02 -23.84
CA PHE A 358 15.67 2.67 -22.70
C PHE A 358 15.29 1.68 -21.60
N VAL A 359 14.72 0.52 -21.94
CA VAL A 359 14.36 -0.51 -20.96
C VAL A 359 15.58 -1.07 -20.26
N LYS A 360 16.69 -1.26 -20.99
CA LYS A 360 17.93 -1.84 -20.45
C LYS A 360 18.72 -0.88 -19.57
N PHE A 361 18.72 0.42 -19.87
CA PHE A 361 19.57 1.41 -19.22
C PHE A 361 18.81 2.53 -18.50
N GLY A 362 17.49 2.55 -18.58
CA GLY A 362 16.64 3.60 -18.04
C GLY A 362 16.66 4.88 -18.89
N ARG A 363 16.31 6.00 -18.25
CA ARG A 363 16.33 7.32 -18.89
C ARG A 363 17.78 7.77 -19.14
N PRO A 364 18.12 8.23 -20.35
CA PRO A 364 19.43 8.84 -20.61
C PRO A 364 19.61 10.14 -19.81
N ASP A 365 20.85 10.42 -19.40
CA ASP A 365 21.20 11.65 -18.69
C ASP A 365 21.13 12.87 -19.62
N ASP A 366 21.48 12.68 -20.89
CA ASP A 366 21.45 13.74 -21.91
C ASP A 366 20.97 13.18 -23.24
N VAL A 367 20.13 13.96 -23.92
CA VAL A 367 19.53 13.63 -25.22
C VAL A 367 19.63 14.84 -26.12
N GLN A 368 20.23 14.65 -27.28
CA GLN A 368 20.21 15.64 -28.34
C GLN A 368 19.59 15.06 -29.61
N ALA A 369 18.65 15.80 -30.19
CA ALA A 369 17.89 15.40 -31.37
C ALA A 369 18.08 16.41 -32.49
N TRP A 370 18.25 15.91 -33.72
CA TRP A 370 18.37 16.70 -34.93
C TRP A 370 17.28 16.31 -35.91
N THR A 371 16.55 17.31 -36.40
CA THR A 371 15.48 17.13 -37.38
C THR A 371 15.99 17.20 -38.82
N LEU A 372 15.15 16.78 -39.76
CA LEU A 372 15.42 16.84 -41.20
C LEU A 372 15.83 18.26 -41.63
N GLY A 373 16.93 18.40 -42.38
CA GLY A 373 17.34 19.70 -42.96
C GLY A 373 18.84 19.99 -42.97
N GLN A 374 19.70 19.10 -42.46
CA GLN A 374 21.15 19.36 -42.33
C GLN A 374 22.05 18.44 -43.18
N GLY A 375 21.52 17.87 -44.27
CA GLY A 375 22.28 16.96 -45.14
C GLY A 375 22.43 15.52 -44.62
N ALA A 376 21.71 15.20 -43.54
CA ALA A 376 21.63 13.88 -42.91
C ALA A 376 20.16 13.53 -42.58
N PRO A 377 19.82 12.23 -42.43
CA PRO A 377 18.53 11.83 -41.87
C PRO A 377 18.36 12.37 -40.43
N PRO A 378 17.13 12.49 -39.92
CA PRO A 378 16.89 12.79 -38.51
C PRO A 378 17.62 11.79 -37.61
N PHE A 379 18.26 12.27 -36.55
CA PHE A 379 19.02 11.42 -35.65
C PHE A 379 18.98 11.93 -34.21
N GLU A 380 19.20 11.02 -33.27
CA GLU A 380 19.24 11.29 -31.84
C GLU A 380 20.50 10.69 -31.22
N ILE A 381 21.11 11.39 -30.27
CA ILE A 381 22.22 10.88 -29.47
C ILE A 381 21.80 10.87 -28.01
N TRP A 382 21.90 9.69 -27.39
CA TRP A 382 21.63 9.49 -25.98
C TRP A 382 22.94 9.24 -25.23
N ARG A 383 23.12 9.89 -24.08
CA ARG A 383 24.28 9.70 -23.20
C ARG A 383 23.85 9.17 -21.84
N TYR A 384 24.61 8.19 -21.35
CA TYR A 384 24.52 7.66 -20.00
C TYR A 384 25.88 7.85 -19.33
N THR A 385 25.90 8.67 -18.30
CA THR A 385 27.06 9.08 -17.51
C THR A 385 27.06 8.44 -16.13
N GLN A 386 25.92 7.94 -15.66
CA GLN A 386 25.84 7.15 -14.43
C GLN A 386 26.54 5.79 -14.63
N GLY A 387 27.59 5.54 -13.84
CA GLY A 387 28.40 4.31 -13.92
C GLY A 387 29.36 4.30 -15.11
N ARG A 388 29.26 3.30 -15.99
CA ARG A 388 30.10 3.24 -17.21
C ARG A 388 29.54 4.17 -18.27
N ASN A 389 30.34 5.14 -18.70
CA ASN A 389 30.00 6.06 -19.78
C ASN A 389 29.59 5.30 -21.06
N ARG A 390 28.33 5.46 -21.47
CA ARG A 390 27.76 4.89 -22.70
C ARG A 390 27.13 5.98 -23.55
N PHE A 391 27.15 5.76 -24.86
CA PHE A 391 26.35 6.55 -25.78
C PHE A 391 25.70 5.66 -26.85
N PHE A 392 24.58 6.14 -27.37
CA PHE A 392 23.83 5.49 -28.43
C PHE A 392 23.38 6.56 -29.42
N VAL A 393 23.69 6.34 -30.70
CA VAL A 393 23.30 7.22 -31.80
C VAL A 393 22.28 6.47 -32.64
N PHE A 394 21.08 7.02 -32.76
CA PHE A 394 19.98 6.46 -33.54
C PHE A 394 19.67 7.34 -34.74
N ALA A 395 19.32 6.76 -35.88
CA ALA A 395 18.92 7.53 -37.07
C ALA A 395 17.68 6.96 -37.74
N ASP A 396 16.78 7.85 -38.17
CA ASP A 396 15.63 7.56 -39.02
C ASP A 396 16.03 7.64 -40.49
N ARG A 397 16.64 6.56 -40.97
CA ARG A 397 17.30 6.50 -42.29
C ARG A 397 16.35 6.74 -43.47
N ASN A 398 15.07 6.44 -43.28
CA ASN A 398 14.07 6.47 -44.34
C ASN A 398 12.99 7.55 -44.11
N ASN A 399 13.15 8.37 -43.06
CA ASN A 399 12.21 9.44 -42.67
C ASN A 399 10.78 8.93 -42.46
N PHE A 400 10.65 7.74 -41.87
CA PHE A 400 9.37 7.09 -41.55
C PHE A 400 9.13 7.00 -40.04
N GLY A 401 10.00 7.60 -39.21
CA GLY A 401 9.97 7.53 -37.76
C GLY A 401 10.65 6.30 -37.17
N HIS A 402 11.30 5.47 -37.99
CA HIS A 402 11.97 4.22 -37.57
C HIS A 402 13.43 4.48 -37.22
N TYR A 403 13.71 4.76 -35.96
CA TYR A 403 15.05 5.09 -35.50
C TYR A 403 15.83 3.83 -35.17
N THR A 404 16.87 3.56 -35.94
CA THR A 404 17.76 2.40 -35.75
C THR A 404 19.08 2.81 -35.11
N LEU A 405 19.64 1.96 -34.25
CA LEU A 405 20.95 2.17 -33.64
C LEU A 405 22.03 2.09 -34.73
N ILE A 406 22.74 3.20 -34.95
CA ILE A 406 23.81 3.28 -35.94
C ILE A 406 25.19 3.31 -35.31
N LYS A 407 25.34 3.85 -34.09
CA LYS A 407 26.66 3.93 -33.43
C LYS A 407 26.56 3.89 -31.91
N THR A 408 27.45 3.14 -31.27
CA THR A 408 27.58 3.03 -29.82
C THR A 408 29.01 2.67 -29.41
N ASN A 409 29.30 2.82 -28.11
CA ASN A 409 30.48 2.29 -27.42
C ASN A 409 30.15 1.14 -26.45
N ASP A 410 28.89 0.70 -26.36
CA ASP A 410 28.51 -0.48 -25.58
C ASP A 410 28.90 -1.76 -26.34
N LEU A 411 29.64 -2.64 -25.67
CA LEU A 411 30.20 -3.86 -26.30
C LEU A 411 29.16 -4.96 -26.54
N SER A 412 27.98 -4.85 -25.94
CA SER A 412 26.88 -5.79 -26.16
C SER A 412 26.01 -5.42 -27.37
N GLU A 413 26.29 -4.28 -28.00
CA GLU A 413 25.54 -3.74 -29.12
C GLU A 413 26.42 -3.63 -30.36
N THR A 414 25.82 -3.70 -31.56
CA THR A 414 26.57 -3.63 -32.82
C THR A 414 26.36 -2.26 -33.47
N SER A 415 27.47 -1.58 -33.80
CA SER A 415 27.42 -0.34 -34.60
C SER A 415 27.35 -0.66 -36.09
N ALA A 416 26.66 0.16 -36.86
CA ALA A 416 26.65 0.06 -38.31
C ALA A 416 28.05 0.42 -38.87
N PRO A 417 28.67 -0.44 -39.70
CA PRO A 417 30.00 -0.15 -40.27
C PRO A 417 30.08 1.16 -41.05
N ASN A 418 28.96 1.57 -41.67
CA ASN A 418 28.86 2.78 -42.48
C ASN A 418 28.14 3.95 -41.76
N TRP A 419 28.09 3.97 -40.43
CA TRP A 419 27.35 4.99 -39.66
C TRP A 419 27.77 6.44 -39.98
N CYS A 420 29.06 6.68 -40.25
CA CYS A 420 29.56 7.99 -40.66
C CYS A 420 29.03 8.42 -42.03
N GLU A 421 28.75 7.49 -42.94
CA GLU A 421 28.13 7.79 -44.24
C GLU A 421 26.64 8.07 -44.07
N ILE A 422 25.98 7.36 -43.15
CA ILE A 422 24.56 7.58 -42.81
C ILE A 422 24.34 9.01 -42.33
N LEU A 423 25.20 9.54 -41.44
CA LEU A 423 25.10 10.92 -40.97
C LEU A 423 25.87 11.92 -41.83
N THR A 424 26.75 11.46 -42.73
CA THR A 424 27.80 12.24 -43.41
C THR A 424 28.94 12.69 -42.47
N PRO A 425 30.22 12.67 -42.94
CA PRO A 425 31.36 13.11 -42.13
C PRO A 425 31.24 14.56 -41.63
N LEU A 426 30.60 15.46 -42.38
CA LEU A 426 30.44 16.85 -41.97
C LEU A 426 29.57 16.98 -40.71
N VAL A 427 28.45 16.27 -40.64
CA VAL A 427 27.56 16.26 -39.48
C VAL A 427 28.21 15.54 -38.30
N VAL A 428 28.94 14.44 -38.56
CA VAL A 428 29.71 13.77 -37.51
C VAL A 428 30.70 14.73 -36.86
N GLN A 429 31.49 15.46 -37.66
CA GLN A 429 32.46 16.43 -37.16
C GLN A 429 31.79 17.61 -36.41
N ARG A 430 30.71 18.16 -36.97
CA ARG A 430 30.08 19.38 -36.47
C ARG A 430 29.22 19.13 -35.24
N ASP A 431 28.49 18.02 -35.19
CA ASP A 431 27.41 17.81 -34.22
C ASP A 431 27.68 16.63 -33.28
N VAL A 432 28.15 15.49 -33.82
CA VAL A 432 28.35 14.26 -33.04
C VAL A 432 29.61 14.33 -32.17
N GLU A 433 30.76 14.70 -32.75
CA GLU A 433 32.04 14.77 -32.04
C GLU A 433 32.02 15.75 -30.87
N PRO A 434 31.50 16.99 -31.00
CA PRO A 434 31.46 17.94 -29.90
C PRO A 434 30.52 17.49 -28.78
N PHE A 435 29.36 16.90 -29.11
CA PHE A 435 28.41 16.43 -28.13
C PHE A 435 28.92 15.22 -27.33
N LEU A 436 29.62 14.29 -28.00
CA LEU A 436 30.21 13.11 -27.35
C LEU A 436 31.59 13.37 -26.74
N GLY A 437 32.24 14.49 -27.07
CA GLY A 437 33.61 14.79 -26.67
C GLY A 437 34.63 13.78 -27.21
N GLN A 438 34.34 13.13 -28.35
CA GLN A 438 35.14 12.06 -28.95
C GLN A 438 35.37 12.34 -30.42
N ARG A 439 36.58 12.06 -30.91
CA ARG A 439 36.91 12.17 -32.34
C ARG A 439 36.77 10.82 -33.03
N PHE A 440 35.93 10.79 -34.05
CA PHE A 440 35.67 9.64 -34.91
C PHE A 440 36.30 9.80 -36.29
N LEU A 441 36.57 11.03 -36.71
CA LEU A 441 37.15 11.32 -38.01
C LEU A 441 38.64 11.62 -37.90
N THR A 442 39.35 11.26 -38.96
CA THR A 442 40.73 11.73 -39.18
C THR A 442 40.79 12.54 -40.46
N ALA A 443 41.51 13.66 -40.40
CA ALA A 443 41.90 14.36 -41.60
C ALA A 443 42.92 13.49 -42.33
N SER A 444 42.61 13.06 -43.55
CA SER A 444 43.64 12.62 -44.47
C SER A 444 44.50 13.84 -44.83
N GLY A 445 45.82 13.77 -44.64
CA GLY A 445 46.70 14.91 -44.87
C GLY A 445 47.92 14.53 -45.71
N GLY A 446 48.30 15.40 -46.67
CA GLY A 446 49.61 15.38 -47.29
C GLY A 446 49.75 16.24 -48.56
N GLY A 447 50.12 17.52 -48.42
CA GLY A 447 50.55 18.36 -49.54
C GLY A 447 50.66 19.85 -49.20
N SER A 448 51.89 20.34 -49.02
CA SER A 448 52.22 21.75 -48.80
C SER A 448 51.84 22.64 -50.00
N ASN A 449 50.74 23.38 -49.91
CA ASN A 449 50.57 24.66 -50.61
C ASN A 449 49.35 25.44 -50.09
N PRO A 450 49.44 26.75 -49.77
CA PRO A 450 48.33 27.49 -49.17
C PRO A 450 47.23 27.95 -50.15
N GLU A 451 47.34 27.67 -51.45
CA GLU A 451 46.46 28.32 -52.46
C GLU A 451 45.57 27.37 -53.29
N THR A 452 45.45 26.08 -52.96
CA THR A 452 44.47 25.19 -53.61
C THR A 452 44.04 24.06 -52.68
N SER A 453 43.09 24.32 -51.76
CA SER A 453 42.43 23.27 -50.97
C SER A 453 41.05 22.97 -51.55
N ILE A 454 41.00 22.03 -52.50
CA ILE A 454 39.75 21.35 -52.88
C ILE A 454 39.64 20.13 -51.96
N GLY A 455 38.66 20.17 -51.04
CA GLY A 455 38.09 19.02 -50.35
C GLY A 455 39.03 18.16 -49.49
N THR A 456 39.19 18.50 -48.21
CA THR A 456 39.76 17.55 -47.23
C THR A 456 38.81 16.36 -47.08
N GLN A 457 39.25 15.17 -47.46
CA GLN A 457 38.46 13.94 -47.32
C GLN A 457 38.54 13.47 -45.85
N LEU A 458 37.42 13.54 -45.14
CA LEU A 458 37.27 13.06 -43.77
C LEU A 458 37.05 11.54 -43.79
N LEU A 459 37.99 10.78 -43.23
CA LEU A 459 37.88 9.32 -43.11
C LEU A 459 37.39 8.94 -41.71
N CYS A 460 36.35 8.11 -41.65
CA CYS A 460 35.80 7.57 -40.41
C CYS A 460 36.66 6.42 -39.89
N LYS A 461 36.97 6.45 -38.60
CA LYS A 461 37.74 5.41 -37.88
C LYS A 461 36.93 4.16 -37.57
#